data_AF-E6LN19-F1
#
_entry.id   AF-E6LN19-F1
#
_cell.length_a   1.000
_cell.length_b   1.000
_cell.length_c   1.000
_cell.angle_alpha   90.00
_cell.angle_beta   90.00
_cell.angle_gamma   90.00
#
_symmetry.space_group_name_H-M   'P 1'
#
loop_
_entity.id
_entity.type
_entity.pdbx_description
1 polymer ?
#
loop_
_entity_poly.entity_id
_entity_poly.type
_entity_poly.pdbx_seq_one_letter_code
_entity_poly.pdbx_strand_id
1 'polypeptide(L)'
;MYEDFCASISCIFGKINANLNIDITTGDVITPKEINYFYSKILEEGTIPIMTYTIETILAEKFETISSRNITTTRARDFYDLYMIYSIYKDKIDKDILSKAIERTSKYRGSFETALQYKEIVELLRESEIPKELWKKYTQNNPYAKDVDFLDTVSIFEEIGTVLNVNDDTK
;
A
#
# COMPACT_ATOMS: atom_id res chain seq x y z
N MET A 1 -6.23 1.46 -21.71
CA MET A 1 -5.49 0.19 -21.71
C MET A 1 -4.03 0.58 -21.52
N TYR A 2 -3.54 0.51 -20.29
CA TYR A 2 -2.13 0.80 -20.01
C TYR A 2 -1.33 -0.46 -20.38
N GLU A 3 -0.20 -0.27 -21.06
CA GLU A 3 0.75 -1.35 -21.30
C GLU A 3 1.57 -1.53 -20.04
N ASP A 4 1.52 -2.73 -19.46
CA ASP A 4 2.42 -3.10 -18.36
C ASP A 4 3.80 -3.35 -18.98
N PHE A 5 4.78 -2.50 -18.66
CA PHE A 5 6.15 -2.68 -19.12
C PHE A 5 6.98 -3.30 -18.00
N CYS A 6 7.85 -4.24 -18.35
CA CYS A 6 8.87 -4.76 -17.44
C CYS A 6 10.24 -4.53 -18.07
N ALA A 7 11.17 -4.00 -17.30
CA ALA A 7 12.58 -3.92 -17.67
C ALA A 7 13.39 -4.87 -16.79
N SER A 8 14.45 -5.48 -17.35
CA SER A 8 15.42 -6.24 -16.58
C SER A 8 16.80 -5.63 -16.78
N ILE A 9 17.49 -5.37 -15.68
CA ILE A 9 18.83 -4.79 -15.66
C ILE A 9 19.78 -5.86 -15.13
N SER A 10 20.70 -6.32 -15.98
CA SER A 10 21.80 -7.19 -15.56
C SER A 10 22.94 -6.38 -14.97
N CYS A 11 23.26 -6.67 -13.71
CA CYS A 11 24.30 -6.02 -12.93
C CYS A 11 25.46 -6.98 -12.69
N ILE A 12 26.67 -6.56 -13.04
CA ILE A 12 27.90 -7.32 -12.79
C ILE A 12 28.81 -6.50 -11.87
N PHE A 13 29.18 -7.05 -10.72
CA PHE A 13 30.11 -6.43 -9.79
C PHE A 13 31.09 -7.46 -9.23
N GLY A 14 32.34 -7.43 -9.69
CA GLY A 14 33.33 -8.46 -9.37
C GLY A 14 32.86 -9.84 -9.84
N LYS A 15 32.61 -10.76 -8.89
CA LYS A 15 32.05 -12.10 -9.16
C LYS A 15 30.52 -12.17 -9.01
N ILE A 16 29.88 -11.08 -8.58
CA ILE A 16 28.43 -11.01 -8.39
C ILE A 16 27.78 -10.75 -9.74
N ASN A 17 26.82 -11.60 -10.09
CA ASN A 17 25.93 -11.41 -11.22
C ASN A 17 24.49 -11.38 -10.68
N ALA A 18 23.82 -10.25 -10.81
CA ALA A 18 22.45 -10.06 -10.34
C ALA A 18 21.59 -9.49 -11.47
N ASN A 19 20.32 -9.88 -11.50
CA ASN A 19 19.33 -9.26 -12.38
C ASN A 19 18.32 -8.50 -11.53
N LEU A 20 18.14 -7.22 -11.82
CA LEU A 20 17.11 -6.37 -11.22
C LEU A 20 15.94 -6.28 -12.20
N ASN A 21 14.78 -6.75 -11.79
CA ASN A 21 13.54 -6.57 -12.55
C ASN A 21 12.80 -5.32 -12.05
N ILE A 22 12.33 -4.51 -12.99
CA ILE A 22 11.60 -3.26 -12.74
C ILE A 22 10.26 -3.38 -13.45
N ASP A 23 9.19 -3.34 -12.66
CA ASP A 23 7.83 -3.18 -13.17
C ASP A 23 7.55 -1.69 -13.36
N ILE A 24 7.09 -1.32 -14.55
CA ILE A 24 6.84 0.06 -14.95
C ILE A 24 5.35 0.17 -15.25
N THR A 25 4.65 0.87 -14.36
CA THR A 25 3.25 1.24 -14.53
C THR A 25 3.15 2.73 -14.85
N THR A 26 2.09 3.12 -15.55
CA THR A 26 1.83 4.52 -15.87
C THR A 26 0.36 4.85 -15.61
N GLY A 27 0.10 6.13 -15.35
CA GLY A 27 -1.25 6.65 -15.21
C GLY A 27 -1.79 6.71 -13.79
N ASP A 28 -1.11 6.19 -12.77
CA ASP A 28 -1.57 6.41 -11.39
C ASP A 28 -1.37 7.86 -10.93
N VAL A 29 -2.26 8.31 -10.03
CA VAL A 29 -2.22 9.66 -9.46
C VAL A 29 -1.38 9.64 -8.19
N ILE A 30 -0.35 10.48 -8.15
CA ILE A 30 0.51 10.66 -6.98
C ILE A 30 0.03 11.89 -6.22
N THR A 31 -0.20 11.78 -4.92
CA THR A 31 -0.71 12.89 -4.09
C THR A 31 0.06 12.99 -2.78
N PRO A 32 0.78 14.10 -2.51
CA PRO A 32 0.77 15.38 -3.23
C PRO A 32 1.67 15.43 -4.48
N LYS A 33 2.94 15.02 -4.36
CA LYS A 33 3.91 14.81 -5.44
C LYS A 33 5.00 13.91 -4.92
N GLU A 34 5.84 13.39 -5.80
CA GLU A 34 6.99 12.59 -5.40
C GLU A 34 8.00 13.37 -4.55
N ILE A 35 8.68 12.65 -3.67
CA ILE A 35 9.70 13.18 -2.77
C ILE A 35 11.06 12.54 -3.08
N ASN A 36 12.14 13.24 -2.75
CA ASN A 36 13.48 12.64 -2.80
C ASN A 36 13.73 11.87 -1.49
N TYR A 37 13.87 10.56 -1.60
CA TYR A 37 14.36 9.71 -0.52
C TYR A 37 15.84 9.40 -0.73
N PHE A 38 16.64 9.57 0.32
CA PHE A 38 18.08 9.36 0.26
C PHE A 38 18.43 8.01 0.88
N TYR A 39 18.61 6.99 0.04
CA TYR A 39 19.01 5.65 0.50
C TYR A 39 20.48 5.62 0.87
N SER A 40 20.80 5.16 2.07
CA SER A 40 22.19 4.92 2.48
C SER A 40 22.81 3.82 1.61
N LYS A 41 24.02 4.08 1.11
CA LYS A 41 24.81 3.08 0.40
C LYS A 41 25.25 1.99 1.40
N ILE A 42 25.29 0.74 0.93
CA ILE A 42 25.63 -0.42 1.76
C ILE A 42 27.14 -0.68 1.80
N LEU A 43 27.85 -0.40 0.70
CA LEU A 43 29.26 -0.76 0.53
C LEU A 43 30.24 0.39 0.82
N GLU A 44 29.76 1.63 0.79
CA GLU A 44 30.57 2.83 0.95
C GLU A 44 29.74 3.93 1.64
N GLU A 45 30.40 5.00 2.08
CA GLU A 45 29.72 6.15 2.65
C GLU A 45 28.91 6.94 1.62
N GLY A 46 27.84 7.57 2.08
CA GLY A 46 26.99 8.45 1.29
C GLY A 46 25.61 7.88 1.00
N THR A 47 24.84 8.61 0.19
CA THR A 47 23.46 8.28 -0.15
C THR A 47 23.20 8.31 -1.65
N ILE A 48 22.15 7.62 -2.07
CA ILE A 48 21.62 7.64 -3.42
C ILE A 48 20.23 8.30 -3.37
N PRO A 49 20.02 9.46 -4.01
CA PRO A 49 18.71 10.07 -4.10
C PRO A 49 17.84 9.27 -5.07
N ILE A 50 16.65 8.87 -4.61
CA ILE A 50 15.63 8.20 -5.41
C ILE A 50 14.32 8.96 -5.23
N MET A 51 13.63 9.26 -6.33
CA MET A 51 12.29 9.81 -6.28
C MET A 51 11.32 8.70 -5.86
N THR A 52 10.58 8.92 -4.77
CA THR A 52 9.62 7.96 -4.23
C THR A 52 8.27 8.62 -4.02
N TYR A 53 7.22 7.81 -3.97
CA TYR A 53 5.92 8.26 -3.49
C TYR A 53 6.00 8.63 -2.01
N THR A 54 5.07 9.47 -1.56
CA THR A 54 4.89 9.71 -0.13
C THR A 54 4.26 8.49 0.53
N ILE A 55 4.42 8.38 1.85
CA ILE A 55 3.83 7.29 2.65
C ILE A 55 2.31 7.30 2.47
N GLU A 56 1.71 8.48 2.42
CA GLU A 56 0.29 8.70 2.20
C GLU A 56 -0.20 8.19 0.85
N THR A 57 0.57 8.41 -0.23
CA THR A 57 0.23 7.86 -1.55
C THR A 57 0.27 6.33 -1.53
N ILE A 58 1.31 5.74 -0.93
CA ILE A 58 1.45 4.27 -0.85
C ILE A 58 0.29 3.66 -0.06
N LEU A 59 -0.05 4.25 1.08
CA LEU A 59 -1.18 3.81 1.91
C LEU A 59 -2.52 4.00 1.18
N ALA A 60 -2.70 5.11 0.47
CA ALA A 60 -3.91 5.37 -0.30
C ALA A 60 -4.13 4.33 -1.41
N GLU A 61 -3.10 3.96 -2.15
CA GLU A 61 -3.19 2.90 -3.18
C GLU A 61 -3.53 1.52 -2.59
N LYS A 62 -2.91 1.19 -1.46
CA LYS A 62 -3.17 -0.06 -0.73
C LYS A 62 -4.61 -0.10 -0.20
N PHE A 63 -5.04 0.98 0.43
CA PHE A 63 -6.40 1.15 0.94
C PHE A 63 -7.44 1.08 -0.18
N GLU A 64 -7.21 1.77 -1.30
CA GLU A 64 -8.10 1.72 -2.47
C GLU A 64 -8.20 0.30 -3.01
N THR A 65 -7.08 -0.41 -3.15
CA THR A 65 -7.06 -1.77 -3.70
C THR A 65 -7.81 -2.76 -2.80
N ILE A 66 -7.64 -2.65 -1.48
CA ILE A 66 -8.39 -3.46 -0.50
C ILE A 66 -9.88 -3.11 -0.55
N SER A 67 -10.22 -1.82 -0.64
CA SER A 67 -11.61 -1.36 -0.69
C SER A 67 -12.32 -1.88 -1.95
N SER A 68 -11.70 -1.71 -3.13
CA SER A 68 -12.31 -2.05 -4.42
C SER A 68 -12.46 -3.56 -4.63
N ARG A 69 -11.53 -4.37 -4.10
CA ARG A 69 -11.58 -5.84 -4.22
C ARG A 69 -12.38 -6.49 -3.10
N ASN A 70 -12.37 -5.92 -1.90
CA ASN A 70 -13.05 -6.42 -0.72
C ASN A 70 -12.79 -7.94 -0.51
N ILE A 71 -13.80 -8.72 -0.13
CA ILE A 71 -13.72 -10.17 0.12
C ILE A 71 -13.30 -11.00 -1.11
N THR A 72 -13.32 -10.43 -2.31
CA THR A 72 -12.92 -11.11 -3.56
C THR A 72 -11.44 -10.93 -3.90
N THR A 73 -10.68 -10.28 -3.01
CA THR A 73 -9.25 -10.04 -3.19
C THR A 73 -8.45 -11.33 -3.33
N THR A 74 -7.42 -11.28 -4.17
CA THR A 74 -6.37 -12.30 -4.28
C THR A 74 -5.03 -11.77 -3.78
N ARG A 75 -5.00 -10.54 -3.26
CA ARG A 75 -3.78 -9.77 -2.96
C ARG A 75 -3.55 -9.65 -1.45
N ALA A 76 -3.28 -10.77 -0.77
CA ALA A 76 -2.99 -10.77 0.67
C ALA A 76 -1.82 -9.86 1.07
N ARG A 77 -0.83 -9.68 0.18
CA ARG A 77 0.30 -8.77 0.42
C ARG A 77 -0.14 -7.34 0.73
N ASP A 78 -1.22 -6.84 0.11
CA ASP A 78 -1.64 -5.45 0.35
C ASP A 78 -2.08 -5.23 1.80
N PHE A 79 -2.67 -6.23 2.47
CA PHE A 79 -2.99 -6.16 3.90
C PHE A 79 -1.73 -6.06 4.77
N TYR A 80 -0.73 -6.89 4.47
CA TYR A 80 0.53 -6.87 5.21
C TYR A 80 1.25 -5.53 5.03
N ASP A 81 1.41 -5.08 3.78
CA ASP A 81 2.11 -3.85 3.47
C ASP A 81 1.41 -2.64 4.11
N LEU A 82 0.07 -2.58 4.07
CA LEU A 82 -0.70 -1.53 4.72
C LEU A 82 -0.49 -1.54 6.24
N TYR A 83 -0.61 -2.72 6.87
CA TYR A 83 -0.34 -2.89 8.30
C TYR A 83 1.07 -2.45 8.69
N MET A 84 2.08 -2.93 7.96
CA MET A 84 3.49 -2.70 8.25
C MET A 84 3.85 -1.24 8.07
N ILE A 85 3.50 -0.63 6.93
CA ILE A 85 3.82 0.77 6.63
C ILE A 85 3.16 1.68 7.67
N TYR A 86 1.88 1.47 7.95
CA TYR A 86 1.18 2.27 8.95
C TYR A 86 1.81 2.09 10.33
N SER A 87 2.07 0.86 10.76
CA SER A 87 2.61 0.57 12.11
C SER A 87 3.99 1.19 12.33
N ILE A 88 4.86 1.20 11.32
CA ILE A 88 6.21 1.78 11.40
C ILE A 88 6.17 3.31 11.32
N TYR A 89 5.30 3.86 10.48
CA TYR A 89 5.34 5.27 10.12
C TYR A 89 4.19 6.12 10.64
N LYS A 90 3.29 5.56 11.47
CA LYS A 90 2.08 6.27 11.97
C LYS A 90 2.33 7.69 12.47
N ASP A 91 3.43 7.91 13.18
CA ASP A 91 3.75 9.22 13.77
C ASP A 91 4.24 10.25 12.74
N LYS A 92 4.51 9.81 11.50
CA LYS A 92 4.93 10.63 10.37
C LYS A 92 3.83 10.83 9.33
N ILE A 93 2.69 10.17 9.48
CA ILE A 93 1.58 10.25 8.53
C ILE A 93 0.81 11.54 8.82
N ASP A 94 0.70 12.39 7.80
CA ASP A 94 -0.22 13.52 7.83
C ASP A 94 -1.62 13.05 7.43
N LYS A 95 -2.58 13.13 8.37
CA LYS A 95 -3.95 12.65 8.16
C LYS A 95 -4.69 13.42 7.07
N ASP A 96 -4.44 14.71 6.91
CA ASP A 96 -5.09 15.54 5.87
C ASP A 96 -4.54 15.19 4.49
N ILE A 97 -3.23 14.94 4.39
CA ILE A 97 -2.60 14.48 3.15
C ILE A 97 -3.09 13.08 2.80
N LEU A 98 -3.15 12.16 3.77
CA LEU A 98 -3.66 10.81 3.57
C LEU A 98 -5.11 10.80 3.09
N SER A 99 -5.98 11.60 3.71
CA SER A 99 -7.38 11.76 3.29
C SER A 99 -7.48 12.22 1.83
N LYS A 100 -6.73 13.24 1.45
CA LYS A 100 -6.67 13.74 0.06
C LYS A 100 -6.09 12.72 -0.91
N ALA A 101 -5.10 11.93 -0.48
CA ALA A 101 -4.50 10.89 -1.30
C ALA A 101 -5.50 9.75 -1.56
N ILE A 102 -6.21 9.27 -0.53
CA ILE A 102 -7.27 8.27 -0.67
C ILE A 102 -8.37 8.78 -1.60
N GLU A 103 -8.84 10.01 -1.39
CA GLU A 103 -9.87 10.60 -2.24
C GLU A 103 -9.46 10.65 -3.71
N ARG A 104 -8.26 11.17 -4.01
CA ARG A 104 -7.79 11.31 -5.39
C ARG A 104 -7.54 9.97 -6.06
N THR A 105 -6.88 9.05 -5.38
CA THR A 105 -6.59 7.70 -5.92
C THR A 105 -7.87 6.93 -6.20
N SER A 106 -8.81 6.91 -5.24
CA SER A 106 -10.08 6.21 -5.42
C SER A 106 -10.99 6.87 -6.46
N LYS A 107 -11.03 8.22 -6.55
CA LYS A 107 -11.77 8.91 -7.62
C LYS A 107 -11.19 8.61 -8.99
N TYR A 108 -9.86 8.61 -9.11
CA TYR A 108 -9.18 8.28 -10.36
C TYR A 108 -9.48 6.87 -10.83
N ARG A 109 -9.53 5.91 -9.90
CA ARG A 109 -9.85 4.49 -10.18
C ARG A 109 -11.35 4.17 -10.21
N GLY A 110 -12.21 5.16 -9.95
CA GLY A 110 -13.68 4.99 -9.97
C GLY A 110 -14.26 4.23 -8.78
N SER A 111 -13.53 4.13 -7.67
CA SER A 111 -13.85 3.33 -6.47
C SER A 111 -14.11 4.18 -5.22
N PHE A 112 -14.26 5.51 -5.36
CA PHE A 112 -14.41 6.40 -4.21
C PHE A 112 -15.65 6.09 -3.35
N GLU A 113 -16.80 5.82 -3.96
CA GLU A 113 -18.02 5.43 -3.21
C GLU A 113 -17.81 4.14 -2.42
N THR A 114 -17.08 3.17 -2.99
CA THR A 114 -16.72 1.93 -2.29
C THR A 114 -15.75 2.20 -1.14
N ALA A 115 -14.78 3.10 -1.34
CA ALA A 115 -13.82 3.50 -0.30
C ALA A 115 -14.51 4.19 0.91
N LEU A 116 -15.62 4.91 0.70
CA LEU A 116 -16.41 5.50 1.79
C LEU A 116 -17.14 4.45 2.64
N GLN A 117 -17.40 3.26 2.08
CA GLN A 117 -18.05 2.13 2.77
C GLN A 117 -17.04 1.26 3.56
N TYR A 118 -15.94 1.86 4.01
CA TYR A 118 -14.85 1.12 4.64
C TYR A 118 -15.29 0.36 5.90
N LYS A 119 -16.30 0.87 6.63
CA LYS A 119 -16.85 0.20 7.83
C LYS A 119 -17.57 -1.09 7.46
N GLU A 120 -18.42 -1.05 6.43
CA GLU A 120 -19.11 -2.24 5.92
C GLU A 120 -18.10 -3.25 5.36
N ILE A 121 -17.05 -2.78 4.68
CA ILE A 121 -15.96 -3.63 4.20
C ILE A 121 -15.23 -4.31 5.36
N VAL A 122 -14.96 -3.58 6.45
CA VAL A 122 -14.33 -4.15 7.65
C VAL A 122 -15.16 -5.28 8.25
N GLU A 123 -16.48 -5.09 8.37
CA GLU A 123 -17.37 -6.13 8.88
C GLU A 123 -17.36 -7.36 7.97
N LEU A 124 -17.44 -7.16 6.65
CA LEU A 124 -17.34 -8.25 5.67
C LEU A 124 -16.00 -9.00 5.74
N LEU A 125 -14.88 -8.28 5.91
CA LEU A 125 -13.55 -8.87 6.04
C LEU A 125 -13.41 -9.68 7.35
N ARG A 126 -14.04 -9.23 8.44
CA ARG A 126 -14.07 -9.93 9.74
C ARG A 126 -14.92 -11.19 9.70
N GLU A 127 -16.05 -11.16 9.00
CA GLU A 127 -16.98 -12.30 8.94
C GLU A 127 -16.56 -13.35 7.90
N SER A 128 -16.03 -12.93 6.76
CA SER A 128 -15.71 -13.84 5.66
C SER A 128 -14.48 -14.71 5.95
N GLU A 129 -14.59 -16.00 5.65
CA GLU A 129 -13.45 -16.92 5.72
C GLU A 129 -12.52 -16.80 4.51
N ILE A 130 -12.98 -16.26 3.37
CA ILE A 130 -12.18 -16.19 2.13
C ILE A 130 -10.88 -15.39 2.33
N PRO A 131 -10.91 -14.14 2.86
CA PRO A 131 -9.68 -13.37 3.11
C PRO A 131 -8.80 -14.00 4.19
N LYS A 132 -9.39 -14.63 5.21
CA LYS A 132 -8.66 -15.31 6.30
C LYS A 132 -7.88 -16.51 5.78
N GLU A 133 -8.50 -17.33 4.93
CA GLU A 133 -7.82 -18.45 4.28
C GLU A 133 -6.70 -17.99 3.35
N LEU A 134 -6.95 -16.90 2.60
CA LEU A 134 -5.93 -16.28 1.76
C LEU A 134 -4.74 -15.78 2.60
N TRP A 135 -5.01 -15.11 3.72
CA TRP A 135 -4.00 -14.64 4.66
C TRP A 135 -3.18 -15.80 5.24
N LYS A 136 -3.84 -16.87 5.69
CA LYS A 136 -3.18 -18.07 6.22
C LYS A 136 -2.21 -18.68 5.20
N LYS A 137 -2.62 -18.78 3.93
CA LYS A 137 -1.74 -19.26 2.85
C LYS A 137 -0.59 -18.29 2.58
N TYR A 138 -0.85 -16.99 2.68
CA TYR A 138 0.18 -15.96 2.50
C TYR A 138 1.26 -16.02 3.59
N THR A 139 0.89 -16.08 4.88
CA THR A 139 1.86 -16.12 5.99
C THR A 139 2.66 -17.41 6.05
N GLN A 140 2.10 -18.53 5.59
CA GLN A 140 2.84 -19.80 5.42
C GLN A 140 4.02 -19.66 4.46
N ASN A 141 3.83 -18.93 3.36
CA ASN A 141 4.83 -18.76 2.31
C ASN A 141 5.75 -17.55 2.55
N ASN A 142 5.42 -16.67 3.49
CA ASN A 142 6.13 -15.41 3.72
C ASN A 142 6.51 -15.27 5.20
N PRO A 143 7.73 -15.73 5.60
CA PRO A 143 8.15 -15.75 7.01
C PRO A 143 8.07 -14.41 7.74
N TYR A 144 8.28 -13.30 7.04
CA TYR A 144 8.21 -11.94 7.59
C TYR A 144 6.80 -11.51 8.03
N ALA A 145 5.77 -12.22 7.58
CA ALA A 145 4.36 -11.94 7.91
C ALA A 145 3.78 -12.90 8.96
N LYS A 146 4.57 -13.86 9.47
CA LYS A 146 4.06 -14.93 10.35
C LYS A 146 3.48 -14.45 11.66
N ASP A 147 4.02 -13.37 12.22
CA ASP A 147 3.64 -12.85 13.52
C ASP A 147 2.55 -11.76 13.43
N VAL A 148 1.95 -11.57 12.26
CA VAL A 148 0.89 -10.58 12.03
C VAL A 148 -0.46 -11.31 11.89
N ASP A 149 -1.40 -11.00 12.79
CA ASP A 149 -2.76 -11.51 12.70
C ASP A 149 -3.55 -10.79 11.60
N PHE A 150 -4.43 -11.52 10.90
CA PHE A 150 -5.25 -10.93 9.85
C PHE A 150 -6.13 -9.80 10.38
N LEU A 151 -6.74 -9.98 11.56
CA LEU A 151 -7.65 -9.00 12.16
C LEU A 151 -6.91 -7.74 12.59
N ASP A 152 -5.61 -7.83 12.91
CA ASP A 152 -4.79 -6.65 13.15
C ASP A 152 -4.64 -5.83 11.86
N THR A 153 -4.45 -6.49 10.71
CA THR A 153 -4.40 -5.79 9.40
C THR A 153 -5.72 -5.12 9.05
N VAL A 154 -6.85 -5.78 9.35
CA VAL A 154 -8.19 -5.20 9.13
C VAL A 154 -8.44 -4.01 10.07
N SER A 155 -7.95 -4.07 11.31
CA SER A 155 -8.07 -2.97 12.26
C SER A 155 -7.25 -1.74 11.82
N ILE A 156 -6.07 -1.93 11.21
CA ILE A 156 -5.32 -0.82 10.61
C ILE A 156 -6.04 -0.27 9.37
N PHE A 157 -6.63 -1.11 8.53
CA PHE A 157 -7.45 -0.65 7.42
C PHE A 157 -8.63 0.20 7.91
N GLU A 158 -9.30 -0.20 8.99
CA GLU A 158 -10.36 0.57 9.63
C GLU A 158 -9.85 1.93 10.16
N GLU A 159 -8.73 1.95 10.88
CA GLU A 159 -8.12 3.16 11.41
C GLU A 159 -7.76 4.15 10.29
N ILE A 160 -7.19 3.67 9.19
CA ILE A 160 -6.91 4.50 8.01
C ILE A 160 -8.20 5.07 7.44
N GLY A 161 -9.26 4.28 7.34
CA GLY A 161 -10.57 4.74 6.84
C GLY A 161 -11.17 5.89 7.64
N THR A 162 -10.82 6.04 8.92
CA THR A 162 -11.35 7.13 9.77
C THR A 162 -11.01 8.53 9.27
N VAL A 163 -9.91 8.69 8.51
CA VAL A 163 -9.49 9.99 7.95
C VAL A 163 -10.44 10.50 6.86
N LEU A 164 -11.35 9.65 6.36
CA LEU A 164 -12.39 10.02 5.42
C LEU A 164 -13.59 10.71 6.10
N ASN A 165 -13.82 10.46 7.40
CA ASN A 165 -14.94 11.06 8.14
C ASN A 165 -14.68 12.52 8.54
N VAL A 166 -13.41 12.94 8.58
CA VAL A 166 -13.02 14.28 9.06
C VAL A 166 -13.44 15.41 8.09
N ASN A 167 -13.79 15.06 6.84
CA ASN A 167 -14.16 16.04 5.82
C ASN A 167 -15.65 16.44 5.83
N ASP A 168 -16.49 15.81 6.65
CA ASP A 168 -17.92 16.15 6.75
C ASP A 168 -18.22 17.28 7.76
N ASP A 169 -17.27 17.64 8.63
CA ASP A 169 -17.45 18.71 9.64
C ASP A 169 -17.22 20.14 9.09
N THR A 170 -17.02 20.30 7.78
CA THR A 170 -16.78 21.62 7.14
C THR A 170 -17.77 22.01 6.03
N LYS A 171 -18.97 21.41 6.00
CA LYS A 171 -20.06 21.87 5.13
C LYS A 171 -21.18 22.60 5.88
#